data_AF-A0A7J6V4I8-F1
#
_entry.id   AF-A0A7J6V4I8-F1
#
_cell.length_a   1.000
_cell.length_b   1.000
_cell.length_c   1.000
_cell.angle_alpha   90.00
_cell.angle_beta   90.00
_cell.angle_gamma   90.00
#
_symmetry.space_group_name_H-M   'P 1'
#
loop_
_entity.id
_entity.type
_entity.pdbx_description
1 polymer ?
#
loop_
_entity_poly.entity_id
_entity_poly.type
_entity_poly.pdbx_seq_one_letter_code
_entity_poly.pdbx_strand_id
1 'polypeptide(L)'
;MNQALLGSWIWKLGCGEETLWKEVIRSKYGTDARGWSTNPVTQTYKCSVWKGIMQVKEDFMRGITIDVGREIWGALMNGVARPSTRVDDVNTIQVWFQEWPQINASTLGNQLWKMTLYAVCWIVWKTRNSIIFEEKNHSVERACVAVKSLLWYWCIDKPERRGKRFSELLYSWGRTVTGVG
;
A
#
# COMPACT_ATOMS: atom_id res chain seq x y z
N MET A 1 13.75 6.84 -20.64
CA MET A 1 12.84 5.72 -20.35
C MET A 1 11.97 6.11 -19.17
N ASN A 2 10.64 5.94 -19.24
CA ASN A 2 9.74 6.34 -18.14
C ASN A 2 9.81 5.29 -17.01
N GLN A 3 10.67 5.54 -16.01
CA GLN A 3 10.90 4.62 -14.90
C GLN A 3 9.66 4.39 -14.03
N ALA A 4 8.74 5.36 -13.95
CA ALA A 4 7.48 5.21 -13.22
C ALA A 4 6.54 4.18 -13.85
N LEU A 5 6.49 4.13 -15.19
CA LEU A 5 5.73 3.10 -15.91
C LEU A 5 6.30 1.70 -15.66
N LEU A 6 7.63 1.55 -15.62
CA LEU A 6 8.27 0.26 -15.31
C LEU A 6 8.02 -0.15 -13.85
N GLY A 7 8.13 0.79 -12.91
CA GLY A 7 7.78 0.57 -11.51
C GLY A 7 6.33 0.12 -11.33
N SER A 8 5.40 0.55 -12.19
CA SER A 8 3.99 0.16 -12.09
C SER A 8 3.78 -1.34 -12.35
N TRP A 9 4.63 -1.96 -13.18
CA TRP A 9 4.61 -3.39 -13.43
C TRP A 9 5.19 -4.19 -12.26
N ILE A 10 6.24 -3.69 -11.62
CA ILE A 10 6.81 -4.30 -10.40
C ILE A 10 5.78 -4.21 -9.26
N TRP A 11 5.11 -3.07 -9.12
CA TRP A 11 4.01 -2.91 -8.17
C TRP A 11 2.88 -3.89 -8.43
N LYS A 12 2.43 -4.01 -9.69
CA LYS A 12 1.39 -4.99 -10.05
C LYS A 12 1.85 -6.43 -9.84
N LEU A 13 3.14 -6.73 -9.91
CA LEU A 13 3.65 -8.08 -9.64
C LEU A 13 3.49 -8.41 -8.15
N GLY A 14 3.96 -7.53 -7.27
CA GLY A 14 3.93 -7.71 -5.81
C GLY A 14 2.60 -7.36 -5.13
N CYS A 15 1.70 -6.64 -5.81
CA CYS A 15 0.38 -6.26 -5.30
C CYS A 15 -0.76 -6.72 -6.22
N GLY A 16 -1.92 -7.01 -5.64
CA GLY A 16 -3.14 -7.35 -6.36
C GLY A 16 -3.31 -8.83 -6.66
N GLU A 17 -4.45 -9.18 -7.26
CA GLU A 17 -4.88 -10.56 -7.48
C GLU A 17 -3.91 -11.38 -8.33
N GLU A 18 -3.95 -12.69 -8.14
CA GLU A 18 -3.24 -13.64 -8.98
C GLU A 18 -3.88 -13.66 -10.36
N THR A 19 -3.07 -13.42 -11.39
CA THR A 19 -3.52 -13.28 -12.77
C THR A 19 -2.62 -14.10 -13.68
N LEU A 20 -3.16 -14.56 -14.82
CA LEU A 20 -2.44 -15.43 -15.76
C LEU A 20 -1.06 -14.88 -16.17
N TRP A 21 -0.92 -13.56 -16.35
CA TRP A 21 0.37 -12.99 -16.71
C TRP A 21 1.41 -13.12 -15.57
N LYS A 22 0.99 -13.03 -14.30
CA LYS A 22 1.88 -13.27 -13.15
C LYS A 22 2.35 -14.73 -13.14
N GLU A 23 1.45 -15.67 -13.41
CA GLU A 23 1.78 -17.09 -13.50
C GLU A 23 2.76 -17.38 -14.64
N VAL A 24 2.54 -16.81 -15.83
CA VAL A 24 3.46 -16.93 -16.97
C VAL A 24 4.83 -16.39 -16.61
N ILE A 25 4.90 -15.22 -15.97
CA ILE A 25 6.15 -14.61 -15.52
C ILE A 25 6.86 -15.49 -14.49
N ARG A 26 6.14 -16.00 -13.49
CA ARG A 26 6.68 -16.87 -12.44
C ARG A 26 7.17 -18.20 -12.98
N SER A 27 6.42 -18.80 -13.90
CA SER A 27 6.81 -20.05 -14.56
C SER A 27 8.07 -19.85 -15.42
N LYS A 28 8.15 -18.72 -16.15
CA LYS A 28 9.27 -18.45 -17.06
C LYS A 28 10.56 -17.99 -16.37
N TYR A 29 10.46 -17.19 -15.31
CA TYR A 29 11.61 -16.53 -14.69
C TYR A 29 11.79 -16.87 -13.21
N GLY A 30 10.91 -17.67 -12.61
CA GLY A 30 10.86 -17.87 -11.16
C GLY A 30 10.39 -16.61 -10.41
N THR A 31 10.29 -16.71 -9.09
CA THR A 31 9.97 -15.57 -8.22
C THR A 31 10.74 -15.66 -6.92
N ASP A 32 11.13 -14.52 -6.38
CA ASP A 32 11.74 -14.44 -5.06
C ASP A 32 10.75 -14.78 -3.96
N ALA A 33 11.25 -15.09 -2.76
CA ALA A 33 10.41 -15.40 -1.60
C ALA A 33 9.41 -14.28 -1.23
N ARG A 34 9.57 -13.08 -1.78
CA ARG A 34 8.77 -11.90 -1.46
C ARG A 34 7.69 -11.60 -2.52
N GLY A 35 7.71 -12.25 -3.69
CA GLY A 35 6.74 -12.01 -4.77
C GLY A 35 6.93 -10.69 -5.53
N TRP A 36 7.97 -9.91 -5.21
CA TRP A 36 8.23 -8.59 -5.82
C TRP A 36 9.24 -8.64 -6.96
N SER A 37 9.91 -9.77 -7.15
CA SER A 37 10.83 -9.95 -8.26
C SER A 37 10.90 -11.37 -8.77
N THR A 38 11.45 -11.48 -9.98
CA THR A 38 11.82 -12.76 -10.59
C THR A 38 13.31 -13.01 -10.44
N ASN A 39 13.74 -14.25 -10.67
CA ASN A 39 15.18 -14.54 -10.72
C ASN A 39 15.84 -13.73 -11.86
N PRO A 40 17.16 -13.48 -11.77
CA PRO A 40 17.88 -12.75 -12.81
C PRO A 40 17.63 -13.34 -14.20
N VAL A 41 17.25 -12.48 -15.16
CA VAL A 41 16.99 -12.90 -16.54
C VAL A 41 18.34 -13.13 -17.24
N THR A 42 18.81 -14.39 -17.24
CA THR A 42 20.11 -14.79 -17.81
C THR A 42 20.11 -14.98 -19.33
N GLN A 43 18.93 -15.02 -19.98
CA GLN A 43 18.85 -15.24 -21.43
C GLN A 43 19.28 -14.01 -22.23
N THR A 44 20.09 -14.26 -23.27
CA THR A 44 20.76 -13.27 -24.14
C THR A 44 20.00 -12.97 -25.44
N TYR A 45 19.01 -13.78 -25.84
CA TYR A 45 18.31 -13.60 -27.12
C TYR A 45 17.08 -12.68 -26.99
N LYS A 46 17.12 -11.53 -27.68
CA LYS A 46 16.08 -10.48 -27.75
C LYS A 46 15.70 -9.89 -26.38
N CYS A 47 16.28 -8.72 -26.04
CA CYS A 47 16.00 -7.94 -24.84
C CYS A 47 14.51 -7.88 -24.50
N SER A 48 14.06 -8.77 -23.59
CA SER A 48 12.64 -8.83 -23.23
C SER A 48 12.28 -7.60 -22.41
N VAL A 49 11.08 -7.05 -22.63
CA VAL A 49 10.53 -5.93 -21.85
C VAL A 49 10.67 -6.18 -20.34
N TRP A 50 10.54 -7.45 -19.92
CA TRP A 50 10.72 -7.89 -18.54
C TRP A 50 12.14 -7.66 -17.99
N LYS A 51 13.19 -7.87 -18.79
CA LYS A 51 14.57 -7.57 -18.40
C LYS A 51 14.77 -6.09 -18.12
N GLY A 52 14.17 -5.21 -18.93
CA GLY A 52 14.19 -3.76 -18.72
C GLY A 52 13.40 -3.33 -17.48
N ILE A 53 12.27 -3.98 -17.19
CA ILE A 53 11.51 -3.77 -15.94
C ILE A 53 12.35 -4.18 -14.73
N MET A 54 13.01 -5.33 -14.76
CA MET A 54 13.82 -5.81 -13.64
C MET A 54 15.09 -4.98 -13.39
N GLN A 55 15.60 -4.24 -14.39
CA GLN A 55 16.74 -3.33 -14.18
C GLN A 55 16.43 -2.16 -13.25
N VAL A 56 15.18 -1.66 -13.22
CA VAL A 56 14.79 -0.58 -12.30
C VAL A 56 14.33 -1.09 -10.93
N LYS A 57 14.45 -2.40 -10.67
CA LYS A 57 13.98 -3.06 -9.45
C LYS A 57 14.65 -2.49 -8.21
N GLU A 58 15.97 -2.34 -8.18
CA GLU A 58 16.64 -1.93 -6.93
C GLU A 58 16.23 -0.52 -6.50
N ASP A 59 16.19 0.42 -7.43
CA ASP A 59 15.67 1.77 -7.19
C ASP A 59 14.17 1.75 -6.87
N PHE A 60 13.43 0.78 -7.42
CA PHE A 60 12.04 0.52 -7.05
C PHE A 60 11.90 0.10 -5.58
N MET A 61 12.66 -0.91 -5.17
CA MET A 61 12.60 -1.50 -3.83
C MET A 61 13.17 -0.57 -2.75
N ARG A 62 14.16 0.28 -3.07
CA ARG A 62 14.74 1.27 -2.14
C ARG A 62 13.74 2.30 -1.62
N GLY A 63 12.64 2.54 -2.33
CA GLY A 63 11.56 3.43 -1.86
C GLY A 63 10.36 2.68 -1.26
N ILE A 64 10.34 1.35 -1.39
CA ILE A 64 9.34 0.47 -0.76
C ILE A 64 9.79 0.03 0.63
N THR A 65 11.08 0.16 0.96
CA THR A 65 11.68 -0.31 2.21
C THR A 65 10.91 0.19 3.41
N ILE A 66 10.00 -0.67 3.85
CA ILE A 66 9.65 -1.09 5.20
C ILE A 66 9.19 0.04 6.14
N ASP A 67 9.90 1.16 6.26
CA ASP A 67 9.65 2.20 7.26
C ASP A 67 8.40 3.01 6.94
N VAL A 68 8.27 3.57 5.72
CA VAL A 68 7.08 4.37 5.34
C VAL A 68 5.80 3.55 5.48
N GLY A 69 5.81 2.32 4.99
CA GLY A 69 4.66 1.43 5.06
C GLY A 69 4.34 1.01 6.49
N ARG A 70 5.35 0.55 7.24
CA ARG A 70 5.22 0.13 8.65
C ARG A 70 4.76 1.25 9.54
N GLU A 71 5.26 2.46 9.35
CA GLU A 71 4.89 3.63 10.15
C GLU A 71 3.47 4.10 9.84
N ILE A 72 3.07 4.15 8.56
CA ILE A 72 1.67 4.43 8.19
C ILE A 72 0.73 3.34 8.75
N TRP A 73 1.12 2.07 8.63
CA TRP A 73 0.39 0.94 9.18
C TRP A 73 0.24 1.07 10.70
N GLY A 74 1.34 1.29 11.42
CA GLY A 74 1.34 1.47 12.87
C GLY A 74 0.47 2.64 13.31
N ALA A 75 0.56 3.78 12.62
CA ALA A 75 -0.24 4.96 12.91
C ALA A 75 -1.74 4.74 12.69
N LEU A 76 -2.14 3.99 11.65
CA LEU A 76 -3.54 3.66 11.37
C LEU A 76 -4.08 2.54 12.27
N MET A 77 -3.25 1.59 12.68
CA MET A 77 -3.64 0.55 13.63
C MET A 77 -3.77 1.09 15.05
N ASN A 78 -3.14 2.24 15.34
CA ASN A 78 -3.23 2.86 16.64
C ASN A 78 -4.65 3.34 16.94
N GLY A 79 -5.22 2.85 18.05
CA GLY A 79 -6.60 3.13 18.46
C GLY A 79 -7.69 2.35 17.71
N VAL A 80 -7.35 1.44 16.80
CA VAL A 80 -8.32 0.59 16.07
C VAL A 80 -8.10 -0.90 16.35
N ALA A 81 -6.87 -1.38 16.19
CA ALA A 81 -6.53 -2.79 16.38
C ALA A 81 -5.70 -2.99 17.66
N ARG A 82 -5.95 -4.11 18.36
CA ARG A 82 -5.17 -4.49 19.55
C ARG A 82 -3.70 -4.71 19.15
N PRO A 83 -2.73 -4.39 20.01
CA PRO A 83 -1.32 -4.66 19.72
C PRO A 83 -1.05 -6.11 19.31
N SER A 84 -1.73 -7.07 19.93
CA SER A 84 -1.61 -8.51 19.65
C SER A 84 -2.15 -8.96 18.28
N THR A 85 -2.91 -8.12 17.58
CA THR A 85 -3.42 -8.38 16.23
C THR A 85 -2.65 -7.58 15.17
N ARG A 86 -1.59 -6.86 15.56
CA ARG A 86 -0.73 -6.14 14.62
C ARG A 86 0.29 -7.12 14.07
N VAL A 87 0.43 -7.14 12.75
CA VAL A 87 1.54 -7.86 12.12
C VAL A 87 2.82 -7.04 12.34
N ASP A 88 3.75 -7.57 13.13
CA ASP A 88 5.01 -6.91 13.47
C ASP A 88 6.01 -6.91 12.31
N ASP A 89 5.93 -7.91 11.41
CA ASP A 89 6.78 -8.04 10.22
C ASP A 89 6.05 -7.68 8.93
N VAL A 90 5.68 -6.42 8.79
CA VAL A 90 5.04 -5.88 7.59
C VAL A 90 6.06 -5.48 6.53
N ASN A 91 6.74 -6.49 5.99
CA ASN A 91 7.76 -6.30 4.95
C ASN A 91 7.18 -6.28 3.53
N THR A 92 5.90 -6.65 3.37
CA THR A 92 5.21 -6.60 2.07
C THR A 92 3.76 -6.14 2.23
N ILE A 93 3.29 -5.41 1.23
CA ILE A 93 1.88 -5.00 1.13
C ILE A 93 0.96 -6.23 1.00
N GLN A 94 1.45 -7.34 0.45
CA GLN A 94 0.69 -8.59 0.34
C GLN A 94 0.25 -9.12 1.71
N VAL A 95 1.13 -9.05 2.72
CA VAL A 95 0.79 -9.43 4.10
C VAL A 95 -0.32 -8.52 4.65
N TRP A 96 -0.37 -7.24 4.26
CA TRP A 96 -1.49 -6.36 4.65
C TRP A 96 -2.83 -6.81 4.08
N PHE A 97 -2.87 -7.35 2.87
CA PHE A 97 -4.09 -7.86 2.26
C PHE A 97 -4.56 -9.17 2.93
N GLN A 98 -3.62 -10.03 3.32
CA GLN A 98 -3.93 -11.33 3.93
C GLN A 98 -4.34 -11.17 5.40
N GLU A 99 -3.63 -10.32 6.13
CA GLU A 99 -3.76 -10.13 7.58
C GLU A 99 -4.55 -8.86 7.93
N TRP A 100 -5.34 -8.30 6.98
CA TRP A 100 -6.13 -7.10 7.26
C TRP A 100 -7.14 -7.40 8.37
N PRO A 101 -7.02 -6.78 9.56
CA PRO A 101 -7.73 -7.28 10.73
C PRO A 101 -9.22 -6.96 10.62
N GLN A 102 -10.04 -7.92 11.02
CA GLN A 102 -11.47 -7.70 11.19
C GLN A 102 -11.70 -6.95 12.49
N ILE A 103 -12.46 -5.85 12.42
CA ILE A 103 -12.70 -4.96 13.55
C ILE A 103 -14.19 -4.82 13.80
N ASN A 104 -14.56 -4.54 15.05
CA ASN A 104 -15.90 -4.10 15.37
C ASN A 104 -16.00 -2.60 15.10
N ALA A 105 -16.63 -2.24 13.99
CA ALA A 105 -16.72 -0.87 13.50
C ALA A 105 -18.16 -0.41 13.30
N SER A 106 -18.38 0.91 13.37
CA SER A 106 -19.64 1.54 12.98
C SER A 106 -19.94 1.32 11.49
N THR A 107 -21.15 1.67 11.01
CA THR A 107 -21.47 1.56 9.57
C THR A 107 -20.50 2.37 8.71
N LEU A 108 -20.22 3.63 9.08
CA LEU A 108 -19.21 4.46 8.42
C LEU A 108 -17.81 3.89 8.60
N GLY A 109 -17.49 3.43 9.81
CA GLY A 109 -16.20 2.84 10.13
C GLY A 109 -15.87 1.60 9.32
N ASN A 110 -16.83 0.72 9.09
CA ASN A 110 -16.68 -0.45 8.23
C ASN A 110 -16.40 -0.06 6.77
N GLN A 111 -17.06 0.98 6.26
CA GLN A 111 -16.79 1.49 4.92
C GLN A 111 -15.38 2.08 4.82
N LEU A 112 -15.00 2.93 5.77
CA LEU A 112 -13.67 3.52 5.85
C LEU A 112 -12.60 2.43 5.94
N TRP A 113 -12.79 1.45 6.84
CA TRP A 113 -11.84 0.38 7.11
C TRP A 113 -11.55 -0.49 5.89
N LYS A 114 -12.58 -0.86 5.12
CA LYS A 114 -12.42 -1.59 3.86
C LYS A 114 -11.63 -0.81 2.82
N MET A 115 -11.78 0.51 2.80
CA MET A 115 -11.09 1.39 1.85
C MET A 115 -9.68 1.77 2.30
N THR A 116 -9.38 1.71 3.60
CA THR A 116 -8.08 2.08 4.18
C THR A 116 -6.92 1.40 3.47
N LEU A 117 -7.02 0.09 3.23
CA LEU A 117 -5.95 -0.66 2.59
C LEU A 117 -5.59 -0.11 1.19
N TYR A 118 -6.61 0.20 0.38
CA TYR A 118 -6.41 0.80 -0.94
C TYR A 118 -5.84 2.22 -0.85
N ALA A 119 -6.33 3.02 0.09
CA ALA A 119 -5.83 4.38 0.31
C ALA A 119 -4.35 4.36 0.74
N VAL A 120 -3.97 3.46 1.66
CA VAL A 120 -2.58 3.27 2.07
C VAL A 120 -1.72 2.84 0.89
N CYS A 121 -2.14 1.83 0.12
CA CYS A 121 -1.41 1.38 -1.06
C CYS A 121 -1.15 2.54 -2.04
N TRP A 122 -2.16 3.36 -2.30
CA TRP A 122 -2.05 4.53 -3.16
C TRP A 122 -1.08 5.58 -2.61
N ILE A 123 -1.15 5.90 -1.32
CA ILE A 123 -0.28 6.89 -0.69
C ILE A 123 1.18 6.39 -0.62
N VAL A 124 1.40 5.11 -0.33
CA VAL A 124 2.73 4.49 -0.38
C VAL A 124 3.30 4.60 -1.80
N TRP A 125 2.53 4.24 -2.82
CA TRP A 125 2.92 4.38 -4.22
C TRP A 125 3.27 5.84 -4.58
N LYS A 126 2.42 6.79 -4.21
CA LYS A 126 2.64 8.23 -4.47
C LYS A 126 3.89 8.76 -3.76
N THR A 127 4.03 8.45 -2.48
CA THR A 127 5.16 8.87 -1.64
C THR A 127 6.47 8.30 -2.18
N ARG A 128 6.51 6.99 -2.49
CA ARG A 128 7.67 6.34 -3.08
C ARG A 128 8.08 6.98 -4.40
N ASN A 129 7.11 7.23 -5.29
CA ASN A 129 7.43 7.86 -6.57
C ASN A 129 7.98 9.28 -6.40
N SER A 130 7.47 10.05 -5.44
CA SER A 130 8.03 11.37 -5.15
C SER A 130 9.43 11.32 -4.53
N ILE A 131 9.73 10.32 -3.70
CA ILE A 131 11.09 10.15 -3.12
C ILE A 131 12.07 9.79 -4.24
N ILE A 132 11.73 8.81 -5.06
CA ILE A 132 12.69 8.24 -6.03
C ILE A 132 12.83 9.09 -7.29
N PHE A 133 11.75 9.71 -7.78
CA PHE A 133 11.78 10.44 -9.05
C PHE A 133 11.77 11.97 -8.88
N GLU A 134 11.40 12.48 -7.71
CA GLU A 134 11.32 13.93 -7.44
C GLU A 134 12.22 14.36 -6.28
N GLU A 135 13.01 13.44 -5.71
CA GLU A 135 13.94 13.67 -4.59
C GLU A 135 13.30 14.39 -3.38
N LYS A 136 12.00 14.17 -3.16
CA LYS A 136 11.27 14.80 -2.06
C LYS A 136 11.47 14.06 -0.75
N ASN A 137 11.59 14.82 0.34
CA ASN A 137 11.53 14.27 1.70
C ASN A 137 10.13 13.69 1.99
N HIS A 138 10.10 12.57 2.72
CA HIS A 138 8.85 11.99 3.21
C HIS A 138 8.62 12.37 4.68
N SER A 139 7.36 12.52 5.06
CA SER A 139 6.92 12.59 6.45
C SER A 139 5.74 11.64 6.60
N VAL A 140 5.78 10.84 7.67
CA VAL A 140 4.71 9.89 7.96
C VAL A 140 3.44 10.61 8.35
N GLU A 141 3.54 11.70 9.10
CA GLU A 141 2.40 12.53 9.46
C GLU A 141 1.68 13.02 8.21
N ARG A 142 2.43 13.52 7.22
CA ARG A 142 1.86 13.95 5.93
C ARG A 142 1.22 12.79 5.18
N ALA A 143 1.84 11.62 5.18
CA ALA A 143 1.28 10.43 4.54
C ALA A 143 -0.02 9.95 5.24
N CYS A 144 -0.06 9.91 6.57
CA CYS A 144 -1.24 9.57 7.34
C CYS A 144 -2.39 10.58 7.13
N VAL A 145 -2.08 11.88 7.09
CA VAL A 145 -3.05 12.92 6.73
C VAL A 145 -3.56 12.71 5.32
N ALA A 146 -2.68 12.39 4.35
CA ALA A 146 -3.09 12.11 2.98
C ALA A 146 -4.00 10.87 2.87
N VAL A 147 -3.71 9.79 3.61
CA VAL A 147 -4.59 8.61 3.68
C VAL A 147 -5.97 9.00 4.21
N LYS A 148 -6.04 9.68 5.36
CA LYS A 148 -7.31 10.10 5.96
C LYS A 148 -8.08 11.08 5.07
N SER A 149 -7.37 12.00 4.40
CA SER A 149 -7.95 12.93 3.43
C SER A 149 -8.56 12.18 2.23
N LEU A 150 -7.86 11.18 1.72
CA LEU A 150 -8.32 10.37 0.60
C LEU A 150 -9.55 9.53 0.98
N LEU A 151 -9.55 8.93 2.16
CA LEU A 151 -10.71 8.20 2.68
C LEU A 151 -11.92 9.11 2.87
N TRP A 152 -11.70 10.32 3.41
CA TRP A 152 -12.76 11.32 3.53
C TRP A 152 -13.34 11.71 2.17
N TYR A 153 -12.47 11.90 1.18
CA TYR A 153 -12.86 12.20 -0.19
C TYR A 153 -13.65 11.05 -0.83
N TRP A 154 -13.21 9.79 -0.67
CA TRP A 154 -13.94 8.62 -1.18
C TRP A 154 -15.29 8.38 -0.51
N CYS A 155 -15.48 8.90 0.70
CA CYS A 155 -16.76 8.90 1.41
C CYS A 155 -17.63 10.13 1.15
N ILE A 156 -17.27 11.03 0.21
CA ILE A 156 -17.94 12.34 0.09
C ILE A 156 -19.45 12.21 -0.16
N ASP A 157 -19.86 11.23 -0.95
CA ASP A 157 -21.27 11.00 -1.32
C ASP A 157 -21.99 10.00 -0.40
N LYS A 158 -21.32 9.52 0.66
CA LYS A 158 -21.89 8.51 1.56
C LYS A 158 -22.82 9.15 2.59
N PRO A 159 -24.08 8.68 2.74
CA PRO A 159 -25.03 9.25 3.70
C PRO A 159 -24.55 9.11 5.15
N GLU A 160 -23.78 8.07 5.47
CA GLU A 160 -23.22 7.81 6.80
C GLU A 160 -22.21 8.87 7.24
N ARG A 161 -21.72 9.71 6.31
CA ARG A 161 -20.87 10.86 6.59
C ARG A 161 -21.65 12.05 7.13
N ARG A 162 -22.97 12.13 6.91
CA ARG A 162 -23.76 13.31 7.27
C ARG A 162 -23.62 13.62 8.77
N GLY A 163 -23.26 14.86 9.08
CA GLY A 163 -23.04 15.32 10.46
C GLY A 163 -21.66 15.00 11.05
N LYS A 164 -20.78 14.32 10.31
CA LYS A 164 -19.37 14.11 10.68
C LYS A 164 -18.48 15.20 10.12
N ARG A 165 -17.42 15.55 10.83
CA ARG A 165 -16.39 16.49 10.37
C ARG A 165 -15.10 15.77 9.97
N PHE A 166 -14.40 16.33 8.99
CA PHE A 166 -13.08 15.83 8.59
C PHE A 166 -12.08 15.83 9.77
N SER A 167 -12.17 16.82 10.66
CA SER A 167 -11.35 16.89 11.87
C SER A 167 -11.53 15.69 12.80
N GLU A 168 -12.74 15.11 12.87
CA GLU A 168 -12.99 13.90 13.67
C GLU A 168 -12.22 12.71 13.10
N LEU A 169 -12.18 12.58 11.77
CA LEU A 169 -11.39 11.55 11.10
C LEU A 169 -9.89 11.75 11.31
N LEU A 170 -9.41 13.00 11.22
CA LEU A 170 -8.00 13.34 11.38
C LEU A 170 -7.48 13.04 12.79
N TYR A 171 -8.17 13.56 13.81
CA TYR A 171 -7.67 13.58 15.19
C TYR A 171 -8.28 12.49 16.07
N SER A 172 -9.39 11.86 15.64
CA SER A 172 -10.11 10.83 16.41
C SER A 172 -10.37 9.59 15.55
N TRP A 173 -9.35 9.16 14.80
CA TRP A 173 -9.41 8.01 13.90
C TRP A 173 -10.00 6.75 14.56
N GLY A 174 -9.43 6.32 15.69
CA GLY A 174 -9.89 5.15 16.43
C GLY A 174 -11.38 5.18 16.73
N ARG A 175 -11.84 6.26 17.38
CA ARG A 175 -13.25 6.51 17.71
C ARG A 175 -14.15 6.60 16.47
N THR A 176 -13.66 7.20 15.39
CA THR A 176 -14.43 7.35 14.14
C THR A 176 -14.68 6.01 13.47
N VAL A 177 -13.68 5.12 13.49
CA VAL A 177 -13.77 3.78 12.90
C VAL A 177 -14.57 2.85 13.81
N THR A 178 -14.21 2.73 15.08
CA THR A 178 -14.85 1.77 16.00
C THR A 178 -16.23 2.24 16.47
N GLY A 179 -16.47 3.55 16.51
CA GLY A 179 -17.66 4.14 17.13
C GLY A 179 -17.65 4.09 18.66
N VAL A 180 -16.58 3.59 19.27
CA VAL A 180 -16.45 3.44 20.74
C VAL A 180 -15.57 4.57 21.27
N GLY A 181 -16.06 5.21 22.34
CA GLY A 181 -15.53 6.42 22.97
C GLY A 181 -14.25 6.20 23.75
#